data_AF-A0A354RBW1-F1
#
_entry.id   AF-A0A354RBW1-F1
#
_cell.length_a   1.000
_cell.length_b   1.000
_cell.length_c   1.000
_cell.angle_alpha   90.00
_cell.angle_beta   90.00
_cell.angle_gamma   90.00
#
_symmetry.space_group_name_H-M   'P 1'
#
loop_
_entity.id
_entity.type
_entity.pdbx_description
1 polymer ?
#
loop_
_entity_poly.entity_id
_entity_poly.type
_entity_poly.pdbx_seq_one_letter_code
_entity_poly.pdbx_strand_id
1 'polypeptide(L)'
;MPQDLSNPTECLKAQFAAGSLHHGLLFLGQRLPSVERQAMELTRSILGIPQEQNLHPDLFHLRPSGKARIITVEKTRELIGELNRSSNQGGAKIALIHEADRMRKEAANAFL
;
A
#
# COMPACT_ATOMS: atom_id res chain seq x y z
N MET A 1 -19.42 -15.64 -9.07
CA MET A 1 -18.23 -16.50 -8.88
C MET A 1 -18.16 -16.85 -7.40
N PRO A 2 -18.07 -18.13 -7.01
CA PRO A 2 -17.92 -18.48 -5.60
C PRO A 2 -16.56 -17.95 -5.13
N GLN A 3 -16.55 -17.14 -4.07
CA GLN A 3 -15.33 -16.59 -3.49
C GLN A 3 -14.59 -17.72 -2.77
N ASP A 4 -13.41 -18.06 -3.26
CA ASP A 4 -12.52 -18.99 -2.56
C ASP A 4 -11.87 -18.25 -1.37
N LEU A 5 -12.48 -18.39 -0.20
CA LEU A 5 -12.02 -17.78 1.05
C LEU A 5 -10.66 -18.33 1.53
N SER A 6 -10.08 -19.31 0.82
CA SER A 6 -8.72 -19.79 1.10
C SER A 6 -7.63 -18.83 0.63
N ASN A 7 -7.91 -17.93 -0.32
CA ASN A 7 -6.97 -16.90 -0.77
C ASN A 7 -7.14 -15.60 0.04
N PRO A 8 -6.13 -15.20 0.84
CA PRO A 8 -6.22 -13.98 1.64
C PRO A 8 -6.54 -12.72 0.82
N THR A 9 -6.05 -12.64 -0.41
CA THR A 9 -6.23 -11.47 -1.28
C THR A 9 -7.69 -11.31 -1.69
N GLU A 10 -8.39 -12.41 -1.99
CA GLU A 10 -9.81 -12.39 -2.33
C GLU A 10 -10.68 -11.98 -1.13
N CYS A 11 -10.32 -12.43 0.07
CA CYS A 11 -10.99 -12.00 1.30
C CYS A 11 -10.85 -10.48 1.51
N LEU A 12 -9.66 -9.91 1.29
CA LEU A 12 -9.44 -8.46 1.40
C LEU A 12 -10.25 -7.67 0.34
N LYS A 13 -10.33 -8.17 -0.90
CA LYS A 13 -11.18 -7.58 -1.94
C LYS A 13 -12.66 -7.61 -1.54
N ALA A 14 -13.14 -8.70 -0.96
CA ALA A 14 -14.51 -8.82 -0.47
C ALA A 14 -14.80 -7.83 0.67
N GLN A 15 -13.87 -7.67 1.63
CA GLN A 15 -14.00 -6.68 2.70
C GLN A 15 -14.03 -5.24 2.17
N PHE A 16 -13.24 -4.94 1.13
CA PHE A 16 -13.29 -3.63 0.47
C PHE A 16 -14.66 -3.37 -0.15
N ALA A 17 -15.19 -4.34 -0.91
CA ALA A 17 -16.54 -4.25 -1.49
C ALA A 17 -17.64 -4.12 -0.42
N ALA A 18 -17.45 -4.72 0.76
CA ALA A 18 -18.37 -4.60 1.90
C ALA A 18 -18.18 -3.30 2.71
N GLY A 19 -17.18 -2.47 2.40
CA GLY A 19 -16.87 -1.24 3.15
C GLY A 19 -16.27 -1.49 4.55
N SER A 20 -15.82 -2.71 4.84
CA SER A 20 -15.29 -3.13 6.15
C SER A 20 -13.77 -3.27 6.18
N LEU A 21 -13.08 -3.03 5.06
CA LEU A 21 -11.62 -3.12 4.99
C LEU A 21 -10.95 -2.08 5.92
N HIS A 22 -10.02 -2.53 6.76
CA HIS A 22 -9.20 -1.64 7.57
C HIS A 22 -8.30 -0.75 6.71
N HIS A 23 -8.12 0.51 7.13
CA HIS A 23 -7.30 1.50 6.42
C HIS A 23 -5.78 1.23 6.51
N GLY A 24 -5.34 0.41 7.47
CA GLY A 24 -3.96 0.00 7.65
C GLY A 24 -3.84 -1.52 7.58
N LEU A 25 -3.07 -2.02 6.60
CA LEU A 25 -2.83 -3.44 6.39
C LEU A 25 -1.33 -3.73 6.41
N LEU A 26 -0.93 -4.76 7.14
CA LEU A 26 0.44 -5.27 7.13
C LEU A 26 0.49 -6.60 6.40
N PHE A 27 1.21 -6.64 5.28
CA PHE A 27 1.46 -7.88 4.57
C PHE A 27 2.79 -8.50 5.05
N LEU A 28 2.70 -9.68 5.65
CA LEU A 28 3.86 -10.44 6.14
C LEU A 28 4.05 -11.70 5.30
N GLY A 29 5.29 -11.98 4.90
CA GLY A 29 5.63 -13.21 4.20
C GLY A 29 7.12 -13.39 3.97
N GLN A 30 7.54 -14.62 3.70
CA GLN A 30 8.95 -14.99 3.55
C GLN A 30 9.57 -14.56 2.21
N ARG A 31 8.73 -14.27 1.20
CA ARG A 31 9.17 -13.87 -0.15
C ARG A 31 8.63 -12.50 -0.47
N LEU A 32 9.51 -11.48 -0.42
CA LEU A 32 9.15 -10.10 -0.71
C LEU A 32 8.41 -9.92 -2.05
N PRO A 33 8.86 -10.51 -3.18
CA PRO A 33 8.14 -10.34 -4.45
C PRO A 33 6.72 -10.91 -4.44
N SER A 34 6.46 -11.96 -3.65
CA SER A 34 5.12 -12.54 -3.53
C SER A 34 4.21 -11.68 -2.66
N VAL A 35 4.75 -11.08 -1.61
CA VAL A 35 4.03 -10.13 -0.76
C VAL A 35 3.68 -8.87 -1.54
N GLU A 36 4.66 -8.30 -2.26
CA GLU A 36 4.44 -7.12 -3.10
C GLU A 36 3.39 -7.39 -4.19
N ARG A 37 3.41 -8.57 -4.82
CA ARG A 37 2.40 -8.95 -5.81
C ARG A 37 0.98 -8.95 -5.24
N GLN A 38 0.78 -9.53 -4.06
CA GLN A 38 -0.53 -9.59 -3.40
C GLN A 38 -1.03 -8.20 -2.99
N ALA A 39 -0.15 -7.37 -2.41
CA ALA A 39 -0.48 -5.99 -2.07
C ALA A 39 -0.85 -5.17 -3.31
N MET A 40 -0.11 -5.35 -4.41
CA MET A 40 -0.41 -4.70 -5.68
C MET A 40 -1.71 -5.20 -6.30
N GLU A 41 -2.03 -6.49 -6.17
CA GLU A 41 -3.29 -7.05 -6.65
C GLU A 41 -4.51 -6.44 -5.94
N LEU A 42 -4.46 -6.29 -4.62
CA LEU A 42 -5.49 -5.58 -3.88
C LEU A 42 -5.57 -4.10 -4.30
N THR A 43 -4.42 -3.45 -4.43
CA THR A 43 -4.31 -2.04 -4.86
C THR A 43 -4.96 -1.80 -6.22
N ARG A 44 -4.67 -2.66 -7.20
CA ARG A 44 -5.27 -2.60 -8.53
C ARG A 44 -6.78 -2.77 -8.48
N SER A 45 -7.27 -3.68 -7.64
CA SER A 45 -8.71 -3.88 -7.45
C SER A 45 -9.41 -2.66 -6.85
N ILE A 46 -8.75 -1.92 -5.94
CA ILE A 46 -9.31 -0.73 -5.29
C ILE A 46 -9.28 0.49 -6.21
N LEU A 47 -8.16 0.71 -6.91
CA LEU A 47 -7.95 1.89 -7.77
C LEU A 47 -8.39 1.67 -9.22
N GLY A 48 -8.85 0.47 -9.58
CA GLY A 48 -9.27 0.15 -10.96
C GLY A 48 -8.13 0.15 -11.98
N ILE A 49 -6.90 -0.17 -11.55
CA ILE A 49 -5.71 -0.13 -12.41
C ILE A 49 -5.65 -1.40 -13.29
N PRO A 50 -5.52 -1.29 -14.63
CA PRO A 50 -5.34 -2.43 -15.53
C PRO A 50 -4.07 -3.24 -15.19
N GLN A 51 -4.05 -4.55 -15.47
CA GLN A 51 -2.88 -5.40 -15.15
C GLN A 51 -1.57 -4.97 -15.80
N GLU A 52 -1.66 -4.31 -16.96
CA GLU A 52 -0.52 -3.82 -17.75
C GLU A 52 0.09 -2.53 -17.17
N GLN A 53 -0.61 -1.87 -16.25
CA GLN A 53 -0.20 -0.61 -15.64
C GLN A 53 0.10 -0.79 -14.15
N ASN A 54 1.12 -0.06 -13.69
CA ASN A 54 1.56 -0.05 -12.29
C ASN A 54 1.57 1.37 -11.70
N LEU A 55 1.03 2.34 -12.44
CA LEU A 55 1.04 3.75 -12.08
C LEU A 55 -0.39 4.25 -11.98
N HIS A 56 -0.64 5.05 -10.95
CA HIS A 56 -1.91 5.73 -10.73
C HIS A 56 -1.63 7.02 -9.95
N PRO A 57 -2.29 8.15 -10.26
CA PRO A 57 -2.00 9.42 -9.60
C PRO A 57 -2.28 9.40 -8.09
N ASP A 58 -3.19 8.54 -7.64
CA ASP A 58 -3.51 8.32 -6.22
C ASP A 58 -2.85 7.05 -5.63
N LEU A 59 -1.86 6.47 -6.33
CA LEU A 59 -1.01 5.39 -5.81
C LEU A 59 0.38 5.94 -5.47
N PHE A 60 0.75 5.83 -4.20
CA PHE A 60 2.03 6.30 -3.69
C PHE A 60 2.89 5.14 -3.23
N HIS A 61 4.18 5.18 -3.58
CA HIS A 61 5.15 4.18 -3.14
C HIS A 61 6.17 4.82 -2.21
N LEU A 62 6.32 4.27 -1.01
CA LEU A 62 7.40 4.60 -0.09
C LEU A 62 8.36 3.41 -0.04
N ARG A 63 9.54 3.58 -0.62
CA ARG A 63 10.58 2.54 -0.66
C ARG A 63 11.82 3.00 0.11
N PRO A 64 12.58 2.05 0.70
CA PRO A 64 13.89 2.38 1.26
C PRO A 64 14.81 2.93 0.18
N SER A 65 15.61 3.94 0.54
CA SER A 65 16.46 4.64 -0.41
C SER A 65 17.87 4.89 0.14
N GLY A 66 18.77 5.34 -0.74
CA GLY A 66 20.17 5.61 -0.42
C GLY A 66 21.00 4.36 -0.15
N LYS A 67 22.29 4.57 0.16
CA LYS A 67 23.26 3.50 0.43
C LYS A 67 22.86 2.63 1.63
N ALA A 68 22.23 3.22 2.64
CA ALA A 68 21.82 2.52 3.86
C ALA A 68 20.50 1.74 3.72
N ARG A 69 19.77 1.89 2.60
CA ARG A 69 18.48 1.21 2.36
C ARG A 69 17.49 1.42 3.52
N ILE A 70 17.24 2.68 3.86
CA ILE A 70 16.32 3.07 4.96
C ILE A 70 15.17 3.95 4.43
N ILE A 71 14.07 3.94 5.16
CA ILE A 71 12.98 4.93 5.02
C ILE A 71 13.21 6.00 6.09
N THR A 72 13.39 7.24 5.63
CA THR A 72 13.68 8.38 6.51
C THR A 72 12.39 9.11 6.91
N VAL A 73 12.48 9.91 7.97
CA VAL A 73 11.34 10.70 8.47
C VAL A 73 10.88 11.72 7.45
N GLU A 74 11.80 12.31 6.68
CA GLU A 74 11.51 13.28 5.63
C GLU A 74 10.64 12.65 4.54
N LYS A 75 11.02 11.45 4.05
CA LYS A 75 10.25 10.73 3.03
C LYS A 75 8.87 10.29 3.53
N THR A 76 8.77 9.88 4.79
CA THR A 76 7.46 9.59 5.40
C THR A 76 6.58 10.84 5.47
N ARG A 77 7.14 12.01 5.86
CA ARG A 77 6.39 13.27 5.91
C ARG A 77 5.97 13.76 4.54
N GLU A 78 6.82 13.63 3.53
CA GLU A 78 6.47 13.91 2.13
C GLU A 78 5.25 13.06 1.71
N LEU A 79 5.29 11.75 1.95
CA LEU A 79 4.16 10.85 1.66
C LEU A 79 2.87 11.32 2.37
N ILE A 80 2.94 11.62 3.67
CA ILE A 80 1.77 12.07 4.44
C ILE A 80 1.21 13.39 3.86
N GLY A 81 2.08 14.31 3.44
CA GLY A 81 1.69 15.54 2.77
C GLY A 81 0.88 15.29 1.49
N GLU A 82 1.32 14.35 0.65
CA GLU A 82 0.59 13.93 -0.55
C GLU A 82 -0.74 13.23 -0.21
N LEU A 83 -0.75 12.38 0.84
CA LEU A 83 -1.96 11.72 1.33
C LEU A 83 -2.99 12.67 1.95
N ASN A 84 -2.60 13.86 2.40
CA ASN A 84 -3.52 14.86 2.93
C ASN A 84 -4.18 15.74 1.86
N ARG A 85 -3.71 15.70 0.61
CA ARG A 85 -4.36 16.42 -0.51
C ARG A 85 -5.66 15.74 -0.95
N SER A 86 -6.51 16.42 -1.70
CA SER A 86 -7.66 15.77 -2.35
C SER A 86 -7.19 14.71 -3.36
N SER A 87 -7.98 13.65 -3.56
CA SER A 87 -7.68 12.64 -4.59
C SER A 87 -7.85 13.22 -5.99
N ASN A 88 -7.00 12.78 -6.91
CA ASN A 88 -7.00 13.23 -8.29
C ASN A 88 -8.22 12.72 -9.04
N GLN A 89 -8.70 11.53 -8.71
CA GLN A 89 -9.86 10.90 -9.36
C GLN A 89 -11.12 10.85 -8.47
N GLY A 90 -11.13 11.58 -7.34
CA GLY A 90 -12.28 11.62 -6.42
C GLY A 90 -12.54 10.30 -5.66
N GLY A 91 -11.62 9.34 -5.74
CA GLY A 91 -11.73 8.02 -5.12
C GLY A 91 -10.74 7.79 -3.97
N ALA A 92 -10.45 6.52 -3.71
CA ALA A 92 -9.48 6.08 -2.71
C ALA A 92 -8.06 6.52 -3.08
N LYS A 93 -7.22 6.70 -2.05
CA LYS A 93 -5.76 6.85 -2.20
C LYS A 93 -5.06 5.75 -1.47
N ILE A 94 -4.00 5.22 -2.05
CA ILE A 94 -3.27 4.08 -1.49
C ILE A 94 -1.79 4.43 -1.37
N ALA A 95 -1.24 4.21 -0.19
CA ALA A 95 0.19 4.22 0.03
C ALA A 95 0.71 2.79 0.26
N LEU A 96 1.65 2.37 -0.59
CA LEU A 96 2.39 1.13 -0.44
C LEU A 96 3.75 1.44 0.20
N ILE A 97 3.90 1.07 1.47
CA ILE A 97 5.17 1.14 2.19
C ILE A 97 5.89 -0.20 2.03
N HIS A 98 6.96 -0.20 1.26
CA HIS A 98 7.75 -1.40 0.99
C HIS A 98 8.81 -1.58 2.06
N GLU A 99 9.05 -2.83 2.48
CA GLU A 99 10.09 -3.16 3.47
C GLU A 99 9.95 -2.25 4.71
N ALA A 100 8.76 -2.23 5.33
CA ALA A 100 8.42 -1.32 6.43
C ALA A 100 9.35 -1.49 7.66
N ASP A 101 10.01 -2.63 7.80
CA ASP A 101 11.08 -2.88 8.77
C ASP A 101 12.29 -1.94 8.61
N ARG A 102 12.44 -1.30 7.44
CA ARG A 102 13.50 -0.33 7.13
C ARG A 102 13.15 1.09 7.55
N MET A 103 11.99 1.33 8.15
CA MET A 103 11.66 2.62 8.76
C MET A 103 12.50 2.85 10.01
N ARG A 104 13.13 4.03 10.10
CA ARG A 104 13.75 4.46 11.36
C ARG A 104 12.68 4.77 12.41
N LYS A 105 13.08 4.80 13.67
CA LYS A 105 12.18 5.13 14.80
C LYS A 105 11.45 6.46 14.57
N GLU A 106 12.16 7.48 14.09
CA GLU A 106 11.59 8.80 13.81
C GLU A 106 10.57 8.74 12.66
N ALA A 107 10.85 7.92 11.64
CA ALA A 107 9.96 7.72 10.51
C ALA A 107 8.69 6.96 10.92
N ALA A 108 8.81 5.91 11.74
CA ALA A 108 7.69 5.16 12.27
C ALA A 108 6.81 6.05 13.17
N ASN A 109 7.43 6.84 14.04
CA ASN A 109 6.70 7.78 14.91
C ASN A 109 5.97 8.87 14.13
N ALA A 110 6.54 9.35 13.03
CA ALA A 110 5.88 10.37 12.20
C ALA A 110 4.69 9.82 11.39
N PHE A 111 4.56 8.49 11.26
CA PHE A 111 3.48 7.82 10.55
C PHE A 111 2.24 7.58 11.41
N LEU A 112 2.38 7.67 12.75
CA LEU A 112 1.31 7.52 13.74
C LEU A 112 0.63 8.88 14.02
#